data_AF-A0A1W2HB53-F1
#
_entry.id   AF-A0A1W2HB53-F1
#
_cell.length_a   1.000
_cell.length_b   1.000
_cell.length_c   1.000
_cell.angle_alpha   90.00
_cell.angle_beta   90.00
_cell.angle_gamma   90.00
#
_symmetry.space_group_name_H-M   'P 1'
#
loop_
_entity.id
_entity.type
_entity.pdbx_description
1 polymer ?
#
loop_
_entity_poly.entity_id
_entity_poly.type
_entity_poly.pdbx_seq_one_letter_code
_entity_poly.pdbx_strand_id
1 'polypeptide(L)'
;MKIVNLILLSILTLFSFSCSRKFENKIELGEPSHDLFLESEGLIKFEAINGLNSYLSSIQFFEDSTSLVGMLNPLNNTFFWFDLESGKWLGNQVFEEEGPNGVGFLGGVTSSFILNQDSILIYNIQVGRLFLLNKNSEILDRYIVTDYSDPSNFPAPFPSLLRPIQYYKGKVILPSGLNNRISNFENFPSSLTLDLKTKKVKFPSIFSDLYSQAYWGEMFKYDPSVISFQDKLIISYPIDFSLHVLDWESDSVYKVMAPSNYFDNIVPFKYDVDYYSTINPNQKNIEQENHSLSTSDFAGLLADPNGEFLYRIAYIRPNLEQVRLGNKLADFSTIIIDSELKIVGERKFDGKIYDNSLIFTSPKGIHIFRKDLYEMDEQYLSFETFQPKKI
;
A
#
# COMPACT_ATOMS: atom_id res chain seq x y z
N MET A 1 -55.91 32.30 8.18
CA MET A 1 -54.46 32.61 8.27
C MET A 1 -53.77 31.67 9.29
N LYS A 2 -53.89 30.34 9.09
CA LYS A 2 -53.44 29.30 10.05
C LYS A 2 -52.76 28.09 9.37
N ILE A 3 -52.27 28.26 8.14
CA ILE A 3 -51.62 27.17 7.37
C ILE A 3 -50.12 27.44 7.14
N VAL A 4 -49.61 28.64 7.46
CA VAL A 4 -48.20 28.98 7.23
C VAL A 4 -47.26 28.51 8.35
N ASN A 5 -47.77 28.26 9.57
CA ASN A 5 -46.93 27.88 10.71
C ASN A 5 -46.63 26.37 10.84
N LEU A 6 -47.28 25.50 10.06
CA LEU A 6 -47.02 24.05 10.15
C LEU A 6 -45.91 23.56 9.20
N ILE A 7 -45.60 24.33 8.16
CA ILE A 7 -44.52 24.00 7.20
C ILE A 7 -43.16 24.48 7.71
N LEU A 8 -43.13 25.54 8.52
CA LEU A 8 -41.87 26.04 9.11
C LEU A 8 -41.31 25.11 10.21
N LEU A 9 -42.16 24.33 10.88
CA LEU A 9 -41.74 23.41 11.94
C LEU A 9 -41.25 22.06 11.41
N SER A 10 -41.60 21.71 10.17
CA SER A 10 -41.16 20.46 9.50
C SER A 10 -39.87 20.65 8.70
N ILE A 11 -39.45 21.90 8.44
CA ILE A 11 -38.17 22.21 7.78
C ILE A 11 -37.02 22.36 8.79
N LEU A 12 -37.31 22.61 10.08
CA LEU A 12 -36.27 22.76 11.12
C LEU A 12 -35.79 21.44 11.75
N THR A 13 -36.45 20.31 11.51
CA THR A 13 -36.09 18.99 12.06
C THR A 13 -35.28 18.11 11.09
N LEU A 14 -34.92 18.61 9.91
CA LEU A 14 -34.16 17.89 8.89
C LEU A 14 -32.65 18.25 8.85
N PHE A 15 -32.16 19.07 9.79
CA PHE A 15 -30.78 19.60 9.78
C PHE A 15 -29.88 19.17 10.95
N SER A 16 -30.17 18.06 11.66
CA SER A 16 -29.34 17.63 12.80
C SER A 16 -29.08 16.13 12.90
N PHE A 17 -28.88 15.47 11.75
CA PHE A 17 -28.07 14.25 11.68
C PHE A 17 -26.80 14.51 10.87
N SER A 18 -25.97 15.43 11.36
CA SER A 18 -24.55 15.34 11.09
C SER A 18 -23.99 14.32 12.08
N CYS A 19 -23.91 13.05 11.67
CA CYS A 19 -23.07 12.09 12.38
C CYS A 19 -21.63 12.56 12.21
N SER A 20 -21.15 13.38 13.14
CA SER A 20 -19.72 13.51 13.37
C SER A 20 -19.24 12.14 13.83
N ARG A 21 -18.44 11.48 12.99
CA ARG A 21 -17.73 10.23 13.35
C ARG A 21 -16.92 10.53 14.62
N LYS A 22 -17.30 9.95 15.74
CA LYS A 22 -16.49 9.98 16.96
C LYS A 22 -15.37 8.98 16.77
N PHE A 23 -14.14 9.47 16.65
CA PHE A 23 -12.96 8.65 16.87
C PHE A 23 -12.91 8.28 18.36
N GLU A 24 -13.25 7.05 18.70
CA GLU A 24 -12.95 6.52 20.02
C GLU A 24 -11.48 6.08 20.01
N ASN A 25 -10.63 6.81 20.74
CA ASN A 25 -9.24 6.41 20.99
C ASN A 25 -9.22 5.24 21.97
N LYS A 26 -9.67 4.06 21.53
CA LYS A 26 -9.40 2.80 22.22
C LYS A 26 -8.10 2.25 21.63
N ILE A 27 -7.03 2.29 22.43
CA ILE A 27 -5.78 1.60 22.11
C ILE A 27 -5.90 0.21 22.73
N GLU A 28 -6.00 -0.81 21.89
CA GLU A 28 -5.94 -2.19 22.36
C GLU A 28 -4.48 -2.62 22.43
N LEU A 29 -4.02 -2.91 23.65
CA LEU A 29 -2.72 -3.47 23.94
C LEU A 29 -2.90 -4.98 24.13
N GLY A 30 -2.71 -5.75 23.06
CA GLY A 30 -2.45 -7.17 23.18
C GLY A 30 -0.98 -7.36 23.54
N GLU A 31 -0.67 -8.20 24.54
CA GLU A 31 0.73 -8.64 24.72
C GLU A 31 1.15 -9.46 23.48
N PRO A 32 2.30 -9.13 22.85
CA PRO A 32 2.81 -9.94 21.77
C PRO A 32 3.05 -11.37 22.25
N SER A 33 2.61 -12.36 21.48
CA SER A 33 3.21 -13.67 21.57
C SER A 33 4.35 -13.72 20.56
N HIS A 34 5.51 -14.24 20.94
CA HIS A 34 6.63 -14.44 20.01
C HIS A 34 6.75 -15.91 19.67
N ASP A 35 5.60 -16.53 19.38
CA ASP A 35 5.47 -17.97 19.24
C ASP A 35 5.72 -18.45 17.80
N LEU A 36 5.70 -17.52 16.82
CA LEU A 36 5.91 -17.82 15.41
C LEU A 36 7.19 -17.15 14.87
N PHE A 37 7.83 -17.87 13.96
CA PHE A 37 8.93 -17.37 13.13
C PHE A 37 8.69 -17.75 11.67
N LEU A 38 9.05 -16.87 10.74
CA LEU A 38 9.00 -17.19 9.31
C LEU A 38 10.14 -18.16 8.98
N GLU A 39 9.90 -19.41 8.64
CA GLU A 39 10.92 -20.39 8.20
C GLU A 39 10.97 -20.48 6.67
N SER A 40 12.17 -20.69 6.09
CA SER A 40 12.33 -20.83 4.64
C SER A 40 11.84 -22.19 4.16
N GLU A 41 10.99 -22.20 3.14
CA GLU A 41 10.47 -23.41 2.47
C GLU A 41 11.17 -23.67 1.12
N GLY A 42 12.09 -22.80 0.72
CA GLY A 42 12.84 -22.91 -0.53
C GLY A 42 12.51 -21.83 -1.55
N LEU A 43 13.00 -22.04 -2.78
CA LEU A 43 12.92 -21.06 -3.86
C LEU A 43 11.80 -21.39 -4.85
N ILE A 44 11.08 -20.38 -5.28
CA ILE A 44 10.27 -20.36 -6.50
C ILE A 44 10.98 -19.48 -7.53
N LYS A 45 11.00 -19.92 -8.79
CA LYS A 45 11.67 -19.19 -9.87
C LYS A 45 10.69 -18.95 -11.00
N PHE A 46 10.56 -17.70 -11.43
CA PHE A 46 9.82 -17.36 -12.63
C PHE A 46 10.79 -17.11 -13.78
N GLU A 47 10.52 -17.70 -14.93
CA GLU A 47 11.33 -17.47 -16.14
C GLU A 47 11.31 -15.97 -16.50
N ALA A 48 12.48 -15.35 -16.55
CA ALA A 48 12.62 -13.99 -17.08
C ALA A 48 12.50 -14.07 -18.60
N ILE A 49 11.33 -13.72 -19.10
CA ILE A 49 11.05 -13.63 -20.53
C ILE A 49 11.40 -12.24 -21.07
N ASN A 50 11.52 -12.11 -22.39
CA ASN A 50 11.89 -10.83 -23.00
C ASN A 50 10.92 -9.71 -22.60
N GLY A 51 11.45 -8.65 -21.99
CA GLY A 51 10.66 -7.53 -21.46
C GLY A 51 10.20 -7.69 -20.02
N LEU A 52 10.46 -8.81 -19.34
CA LEU A 52 10.30 -8.93 -17.89
C LEU A 52 11.67 -8.75 -17.22
N ASN A 53 11.72 -7.85 -16.24
CA ASN A 53 12.90 -7.64 -15.39
C ASN A 53 12.41 -7.36 -13.95
N SER A 54 13.34 -7.11 -13.03
CA SER A 54 13.01 -6.82 -11.63
C SER A 54 12.28 -5.48 -11.41
N TYR A 55 12.15 -4.63 -12.44
CA TYR A 55 11.39 -3.39 -12.37
C TYR A 55 9.89 -3.66 -12.54
N LEU A 56 9.26 -4.05 -11.43
CA LEU A 56 7.83 -4.30 -11.33
C LEU A 56 7.14 -3.20 -10.54
N SER A 57 5.92 -2.87 -10.93
CA SER A 57 5.09 -1.94 -10.16
C SER A 57 3.90 -2.63 -9.48
N SER A 58 3.62 -3.87 -9.83
CA SER A 58 2.67 -4.74 -9.12
C SER A 58 3.02 -6.21 -9.31
N ILE A 59 2.76 -7.01 -8.28
CA ILE A 59 2.85 -8.46 -8.29
C ILE A 59 1.75 -8.99 -7.38
N GLN A 60 0.99 -9.97 -7.86
CA GLN A 60 -0.15 -10.48 -7.13
C GLN A 60 -0.38 -11.96 -7.42
N PHE A 61 -0.64 -12.72 -6.36
CA PHE A 61 -1.17 -14.06 -6.47
C PHE A 61 -2.69 -14.01 -6.73
N PHE A 62 -3.16 -14.91 -7.58
CA PHE A 62 -4.58 -15.11 -7.84
C PHE A 62 -4.86 -16.61 -7.98
N GLU A 63 -5.82 -17.12 -7.21
CA GLU A 63 -6.27 -18.51 -7.31
C GLU A 63 -7.59 -18.57 -8.09
N ASP A 64 -7.65 -19.44 -9.08
CA ASP A 64 -8.91 -19.93 -9.66
C ASP A 64 -8.79 -21.44 -9.90
N SER A 65 -8.91 -21.93 -11.15
CA SER A 65 -8.65 -23.32 -11.49
C SER A 65 -7.16 -23.68 -11.47
N THR A 66 -6.30 -22.67 -11.48
CA THR A 66 -4.83 -22.77 -11.40
C THR A 66 -4.31 -21.65 -10.49
N SER A 67 -3.24 -21.92 -9.75
CA SER A 67 -2.52 -20.93 -8.95
C SER A 67 -1.67 -20.03 -9.85
N LEU A 68 -2.05 -18.76 -9.99
CA LEU A 68 -1.41 -17.81 -10.89
C LEU A 68 -0.66 -16.71 -10.12
N VAL A 69 0.42 -16.23 -10.73
CA VAL A 69 1.08 -14.98 -10.33
C VAL A 69 1.05 -14.02 -11.52
N GLY A 70 0.47 -12.85 -11.28
CA GLY A 70 0.46 -11.74 -12.23
C GLY A 70 1.51 -10.69 -11.87
N MET A 71 2.24 -10.19 -12.86
CA MET A 71 3.29 -9.18 -12.68
C MET A 71 3.13 -8.05 -13.69
N LEU A 72 3.05 -6.81 -13.22
CA LEU A 72 3.01 -5.63 -14.09
C LEU A 72 4.41 -5.05 -14.27
N ASN A 73 4.91 -5.06 -15.50
CA ASN A 73 6.03 -4.23 -15.90
C ASN A 73 5.49 -2.94 -16.54
N PRO A 74 5.66 -1.79 -15.89
CA PRO A 74 5.13 -0.55 -16.41
C PRO A 74 6.00 0.11 -17.50
N LEU A 75 7.23 -0.36 -17.72
CA LEU A 75 8.13 0.24 -18.72
C LEU A 75 7.74 -0.14 -20.15
N ASN A 76 7.10 -1.28 -20.32
CA ASN A 76 6.61 -1.78 -21.61
C ASN A 76 5.10 -2.04 -21.59
N ASN A 77 4.37 -1.45 -20.63
CA ASN A 77 2.93 -1.59 -20.48
C ASN A 77 2.44 -3.05 -20.56
N THR A 78 3.16 -3.99 -19.95
CA THR A 78 2.86 -5.42 -20.09
C THR A 78 2.58 -6.06 -18.74
N PHE A 79 1.47 -6.80 -18.67
CA PHE A 79 1.13 -7.67 -17.56
C PHE A 79 1.44 -9.13 -17.92
N PHE A 80 2.29 -9.77 -17.14
CA PHE A 80 2.75 -11.14 -17.36
C PHE A 80 2.05 -12.12 -16.41
N TRP A 81 1.74 -13.30 -16.93
CA TRP A 81 1.11 -14.38 -16.18
C TRP A 81 2.06 -15.57 -16.04
N PHE A 82 2.15 -16.08 -14.82
CA PHE A 82 2.95 -17.25 -14.47
C PHE A 82 2.13 -18.25 -13.69
N ASP A 83 2.48 -19.52 -13.87
CA ASP A 83 2.03 -20.60 -12.99
C ASP A 83 2.87 -20.60 -11.71
N LEU A 84 2.23 -20.54 -10.54
CA LEU A 84 2.94 -20.47 -9.25
C LEU A 84 3.74 -21.75 -8.96
N GLU A 85 3.22 -22.91 -9.37
CA GLU A 85 3.80 -24.21 -9.03
C GLU A 85 5.07 -24.50 -9.83
N SER A 86 5.00 -24.31 -11.13
CA SER A 86 6.09 -24.62 -12.07
C SER A 86 6.97 -23.42 -12.37
N GLY A 87 6.53 -22.19 -12.08
CA GLY A 87 7.24 -20.98 -12.42
C GLY A 87 7.23 -20.63 -13.91
N LYS A 88 6.49 -21.40 -14.72
CA LYS A 88 6.44 -21.23 -16.17
C LYS A 88 5.61 -20.03 -16.57
N TRP A 89 6.08 -19.34 -17.59
CA TRP A 89 5.32 -18.30 -18.25
C TRP A 89 4.10 -18.88 -18.98
N LEU A 90 2.94 -18.26 -18.78
CA LEU A 90 1.66 -18.68 -19.37
C LEU A 90 1.17 -17.75 -20.48
N GLY A 91 1.64 -16.50 -20.49
CA GLY A 91 1.19 -15.49 -21.44
C GLY A 91 1.36 -14.07 -20.90
N ASN A 92 1.02 -13.09 -21.72
CA ASN A 92 1.06 -11.69 -21.32
C ASN A 92 -0.06 -10.89 -22.01
N GLN A 93 -0.42 -9.78 -21.38
CA GLN A 93 -1.34 -8.77 -21.91
C GLN A 93 -0.56 -7.48 -22.10
N VAL A 94 -0.49 -6.98 -23.34
CA VAL A 94 0.13 -5.69 -23.66
C VAL A 94 -0.96 -4.64 -23.69
N PHE A 95 -0.74 -3.51 -23.05
CA PHE A 95 -1.69 -2.40 -23.02
C PHE A 95 -1.24 -1.28 -23.96
N GLU A 96 -2.14 -0.83 -24.81
CA GLU A 96 -1.88 0.28 -25.73
C GLU A 96 -1.69 1.58 -24.95
N GLU A 97 -0.75 2.43 -25.36
CA GLU A 97 -0.61 3.77 -24.79
C GLU A 97 -1.72 4.71 -25.30
N GLU A 98 -2.03 4.63 -26.59
CA GLU A 98 -2.96 5.49 -27.29
C GLU A 98 -4.14 4.71 -27.90
N GLY A 99 -5.14 5.42 -28.40
CA GLY A 99 -6.30 4.82 -29.09
C GLY A 99 -7.48 4.48 -28.17
N PRO A 100 -8.51 3.81 -28.70
CA PRO A 100 -9.74 3.50 -27.97
C PRO A 100 -9.52 2.65 -26.71
N ASN A 101 -8.48 1.80 -26.71
CA ASN A 101 -8.06 0.96 -25.59
C ASN A 101 -6.80 1.49 -24.88
N GLY A 102 -6.38 2.73 -25.19
CA GLY A 102 -5.20 3.34 -24.61
C GLY A 102 -5.33 3.63 -23.11
N VAL A 103 -4.36 3.13 -22.32
CA VAL A 103 -4.21 3.39 -20.87
C VAL A 103 -3.14 4.44 -20.55
N GLY A 104 -2.49 4.99 -21.58
CA GLY A 104 -1.34 5.88 -21.46
C GLY A 104 -0.05 5.15 -21.11
N PHE A 105 1.06 5.88 -21.04
CA PHE A 105 2.31 5.37 -20.51
C PHE A 105 2.14 5.09 -19.01
N LEU A 106 2.36 3.85 -18.56
CA LEU A 106 2.15 3.47 -17.16
C LEU A 106 3.28 4.00 -16.27
N GLY A 107 4.54 3.82 -16.68
CA GLY A 107 5.70 4.29 -15.92
C GLY A 107 5.78 3.79 -14.46
N GLY A 108 6.82 4.17 -13.73
CA GLY A 108 7.17 3.58 -12.42
C GLY A 108 6.15 3.69 -11.28
N VAL A 109 5.05 4.45 -11.46
CA VAL A 109 4.08 4.76 -10.41
C VAL A 109 2.67 4.37 -10.88
N THR A 110 2.53 3.12 -11.30
CA THR A 110 1.25 2.51 -11.70
C THR A 110 1.08 1.23 -10.92
N SER A 111 -0.16 0.85 -10.58
CA SER A 111 -0.42 -0.45 -9.97
C SER A 111 -1.59 -1.14 -10.64
N SER A 112 -1.65 -2.46 -10.52
CA SER A 112 -2.74 -3.30 -11.01
C SER A 112 -3.37 -4.15 -9.91
N PHE A 113 -4.57 -4.63 -10.20
CA PHE A 113 -5.29 -5.59 -9.37
C PHE A 113 -5.99 -6.61 -10.27
N ILE A 114 -5.75 -7.90 -10.02
CA ILE A 114 -6.46 -8.99 -10.68
C ILE A 114 -7.85 -9.10 -10.07
N LEU A 115 -8.88 -8.73 -10.82
CA LEU A 115 -10.26 -8.81 -10.35
C LEU A 115 -10.81 -10.23 -10.49
N ASN A 116 -10.46 -10.89 -11.60
CA ASN A 116 -10.71 -12.30 -11.91
C ASN A 116 -9.87 -12.71 -13.14
N GLN A 117 -10.01 -13.94 -13.63
CA GLN A 117 -9.26 -14.43 -14.80
C GLN A 117 -9.46 -13.59 -16.08
N ASP A 118 -10.64 -12.99 -16.25
CA ASP A 118 -10.99 -12.25 -17.46
C ASP A 118 -10.81 -10.74 -17.30
N SER A 119 -10.54 -10.22 -16.10
CA SER A 119 -10.52 -8.78 -15.83
C SER A 119 -9.40 -8.32 -14.89
N ILE A 120 -8.69 -7.27 -15.30
CA ILE A 120 -7.68 -6.58 -14.50
C ILE A 120 -8.05 -5.11 -14.36
N LEU A 121 -7.78 -4.55 -13.19
CA LEU A 121 -7.78 -3.11 -12.95
C LEU A 121 -6.36 -2.56 -13.08
N ILE A 122 -6.18 -1.42 -13.75
CA ILE A 122 -4.90 -0.70 -13.84
C ILE A 122 -5.11 0.74 -13.43
N TYR A 123 -4.41 1.17 -12.39
CA TYR A 123 -4.40 2.57 -11.97
C TYR A 123 -3.17 3.27 -12.55
N ASN A 124 -3.39 4.18 -13.50
CA ASN A 124 -2.35 5.05 -14.01
C ASN A 124 -2.43 6.40 -13.29
N ILE A 125 -1.44 6.66 -12.43
CA ILE A 125 -1.36 7.92 -11.69
C ILE A 125 -1.22 9.12 -12.62
N GLN A 126 -0.51 9.02 -13.74
CA GLN A 126 -0.19 10.18 -14.58
C GLN A 126 -1.43 10.82 -15.20
N VAL A 127 -2.47 10.01 -15.42
CA VAL A 127 -3.76 10.45 -15.96
C VAL A 127 -4.89 10.39 -14.94
N GLY A 128 -4.61 9.97 -13.71
CA GLY A 128 -5.55 10.01 -12.59
C GLY A 128 -6.72 9.03 -12.74
N ARG A 129 -6.51 7.96 -13.50
CA ARG A 129 -7.58 7.05 -13.92
C ARG A 129 -7.30 5.61 -13.52
N LEU A 130 -8.37 4.94 -13.12
CA LEU A 130 -8.44 3.49 -13.03
C LEU A 130 -9.13 2.95 -14.28
N PHE A 131 -8.50 1.99 -14.93
CA PHE A 131 -9.02 1.31 -16.10
C PHE A 131 -9.44 -0.10 -15.70
N LEU A 132 -10.64 -0.53 -16.10
CA LEU A 132 -11.05 -1.93 -16.06
C LEU A 132 -10.86 -2.50 -17.46
N LEU A 133 -10.00 -3.51 -17.60
CA LEU A 133 -9.69 -4.15 -18.88
C LEU A 133 -10.08 -5.62 -18.84
N ASN A 134 -10.43 -6.17 -20.00
CA ASN A 134 -10.58 -7.61 -20.15
C ASN A 134 -9.24 -8.30 -20.51
N LYS A 135 -9.24 -9.63 -20.61
CA LYS A 135 -8.06 -10.43 -20.98
C LYS A 135 -7.44 -10.13 -22.36
N ASN A 136 -8.19 -9.45 -23.24
CA ASN A 136 -7.72 -9.03 -24.56
C ASN A 136 -7.18 -7.58 -24.55
N SER A 137 -6.98 -6.99 -23.36
CA SER A 137 -6.59 -5.59 -23.17
C SER A 137 -7.64 -4.58 -23.67
N GLU A 138 -8.91 -4.96 -23.81
CA GLU A 138 -9.97 -4.04 -24.19
C GLU A 138 -10.51 -3.32 -22.94
N ILE A 139 -10.66 -2.00 -23.02
CA ILE A 139 -11.18 -1.21 -21.90
C ILE A 139 -12.69 -1.42 -21.78
N LEU A 140 -13.12 -1.98 -20.63
CA LEU A 140 -14.52 -2.16 -20.27
C LEU A 140 -15.11 -0.92 -19.58
N ASP A 141 -14.32 -0.26 -18.73
CA ASP A 141 -14.72 1.00 -18.07
C ASP A 141 -13.51 1.85 -17.67
N ARG A 142 -13.76 3.15 -17.47
CA ARG A 142 -12.79 4.15 -17.00
C ARG A 142 -13.38 4.88 -15.80
N TYR A 143 -12.57 5.02 -14.75
CA TYR A 143 -12.95 5.72 -13.53
C TYR A 143 -11.97 6.86 -13.27
N ILE A 144 -12.51 8.05 -13.01
CA ILE A 144 -11.71 9.18 -12.52
C ILE A 144 -11.47 8.95 -11.03
N VAL A 145 -10.21 8.78 -10.65
CA VAL A 145 -9.80 8.61 -9.25
C VAL A 145 -9.24 9.91 -8.71
N THR A 146 -8.45 10.60 -9.54
CA THR A 146 -7.81 11.88 -9.23
C THR A 146 -8.10 12.84 -10.37
N ASP A 147 -8.68 13.99 -10.05
CA ASP A 147 -8.92 15.06 -11.01
C ASP A 147 -7.79 16.09 -10.93
N TYR A 148 -6.79 15.93 -11.79
CA TYR A 148 -5.66 16.87 -11.88
C TYR A 148 -6.05 18.28 -12.38
N SER A 149 -7.28 18.48 -12.84
CA SER A 149 -7.78 19.82 -13.15
C SER A 149 -8.26 20.57 -11.90
N ASP A 150 -8.56 19.87 -10.81
CA ASP A 150 -8.85 20.48 -9.52
C ASP A 150 -7.52 20.93 -8.86
N PRO A 151 -7.34 22.22 -8.55
CA PRO A 151 -6.14 22.71 -7.87
C PRO A 151 -5.89 22.07 -6.50
N SER A 152 -6.94 21.56 -5.84
CA SER A 152 -6.83 20.80 -4.60
C SER A 152 -6.20 19.43 -4.84
N ASN A 153 -6.52 18.83 -5.99
CA ASN A 153 -6.06 17.54 -6.47
C ASN A 153 -6.15 16.44 -5.40
N PHE A 154 -7.19 16.43 -4.56
CA PHE A 154 -7.38 15.40 -3.54
C PHE A 154 -8.31 14.28 -4.02
N PRO A 155 -7.96 12.99 -3.77
CA PRO A 155 -6.77 12.48 -3.08
C PRO A 155 -5.58 12.25 -4.03
N ALA A 156 -4.45 11.82 -3.45
CA ALA A 156 -3.18 11.47 -4.09
C ALA A 156 -2.90 9.95 -4.06
N PRO A 157 -3.61 9.11 -4.82
CA PRO A 157 -3.47 7.66 -4.71
C PRO A 157 -2.07 7.25 -5.15
N PHE A 158 -1.36 6.49 -4.32
CA PHE A 158 0.00 6.05 -4.59
C PHE A 158 0.17 4.56 -4.30
N PRO A 159 -0.57 3.68 -5.01
CA PRO A 159 -0.39 2.24 -4.85
C PRO A 159 0.98 1.80 -5.39
N SER A 160 1.54 0.77 -4.77
CA SER A 160 2.85 0.19 -5.11
C SER A 160 2.91 -1.28 -4.67
N LEU A 161 4.03 -1.97 -4.89
CA LEU A 161 4.21 -3.38 -4.50
C LEU A 161 3.86 -3.67 -3.04
N LEU A 162 4.29 -2.81 -2.11
CA LEU A 162 4.01 -2.92 -0.67
C LEU A 162 2.73 -2.20 -0.22
N ARG A 163 2.04 -1.55 -1.14
CA ARG A 163 0.81 -0.80 -0.91
C ARG A 163 -0.17 -1.12 -2.04
N PRO A 164 -0.49 -2.41 -2.26
CA PRO A 164 -1.19 -2.82 -3.45
C PRO A 164 -2.62 -2.29 -3.43
N ILE A 165 -3.19 -2.12 -4.63
CA ILE A 165 -4.63 -1.89 -4.79
C ILE A 165 -5.39 -2.98 -4.03
N GLN A 166 -6.45 -2.62 -3.31
CA GLN A 166 -7.30 -3.58 -2.63
C GLN A 166 -8.69 -3.60 -3.27
N TYR A 167 -9.38 -4.73 -3.13
CA TYR A 167 -10.75 -4.88 -3.55
C TYR A 167 -11.58 -5.52 -2.45
N TYR A 168 -12.72 -4.90 -2.13
CA TYR A 168 -13.62 -5.39 -1.11
C TYR A 168 -15.07 -5.02 -1.43
N LYS A 169 -15.94 -6.04 -1.53
CA LYS A 169 -17.40 -5.90 -1.75
C LYS A 169 -17.76 -4.89 -2.84
N GLY A 170 -17.15 -4.98 -4.03
CA GLY A 170 -17.45 -4.09 -5.16
C GLY A 170 -16.74 -2.76 -5.17
N LYS A 171 -15.87 -2.50 -4.19
CA LYS A 171 -15.11 -1.25 -4.05
C LYS A 171 -13.62 -1.51 -4.20
N VAL A 172 -12.97 -0.64 -4.95
CA VAL A 172 -11.51 -0.53 -5.01
C VAL A 172 -11.07 0.39 -3.89
N ILE A 173 -10.01 0.03 -3.18
CA ILE A 173 -9.44 0.85 -2.10
C ILE A 173 -7.99 1.15 -2.47
N LEU A 174 -7.62 2.42 -2.41
CA LEU A 174 -6.26 2.89 -2.71
C LEU A 174 -5.68 3.67 -1.53
N PRO A 175 -4.41 3.42 -1.17
CA PRO A 175 -3.68 4.29 -0.24
C PRO A 175 -3.50 5.66 -0.88
N SER A 176 -3.60 6.73 -0.09
CA SER A 176 -3.43 8.10 -0.57
C SER A 176 -2.31 8.79 0.21
N GLY A 177 -1.27 9.21 -0.51
CA GLY A 177 -0.15 9.98 0.02
C GLY A 177 -0.41 11.47 -0.04
N LEU A 178 0.65 12.25 -0.24
CA LEU A 178 0.57 13.71 -0.38
C LEU A 178 0.74 14.15 -1.83
N ASN A 179 -0.17 15.01 -2.29
CA ASN A 179 0.02 15.76 -3.53
C ASN A 179 0.61 17.15 -3.30
N ASN A 180 0.50 17.67 -2.09
CA ASN A 180 0.80 19.06 -1.78
C ASN A 180 1.46 19.22 -0.42
N ARG A 181 2.18 20.33 -0.30
CA ARG A 181 2.85 20.68 0.94
C ARG A 181 1.92 21.34 1.97
N ILE A 182 1.40 20.58 2.95
CA ILE A 182 0.57 21.09 4.07
C ILE A 182 1.23 20.91 5.45
N SER A 183 0.88 21.78 6.40
CA SER A 183 1.28 21.69 7.82
C SER A 183 0.16 21.22 8.76
N ASN A 184 -1.08 21.09 8.26
CA ASN A 184 -2.19 20.52 9.02
C ASN A 184 -2.84 19.37 8.26
N PHE A 185 -2.81 18.19 8.86
CA PHE A 185 -3.38 16.95 8.33
C PHE A 185 -4.79 16.66 8.88
N GLU A 186 -5.38 17.59 9.63
CA GLU A 186 -6.76 17.48 10.09
C GLU A 186 -7.69 17.26 8.90
N ASN A 187 -8.45 16.16 8.94
CA ASN A 187 -9.34 15.70 7.88
C ASN A 187 -8.66 15.37 6.54
N PHE A 188 -7.33 15.32 6.47
CA PHE A 188 -6.64 15.00 5.23
C PHE A 188 -6.79 13.51 4.90
N PRO A 189 -7.37 13.13 3.74
CA PRO A 189 -7.57 11.73 3.38
C PRO A 189 -6.26 10.95 3.29
N SER A 190 -6.20 9.79 3.96
CA SER A 190 -5.08 8.85 3.85
C SER A 190 -5.39 7.63 2.98
N SER A 191 -6.63 7.49 2.58
CA SER A 191 -7.05 6.47 1.62
C SER A 191 -8.33 6.91 0.91
N LEU A 192 -8.67 6.20 -0.15
CA LEU A 192 -9.93 6.36 -0.86
C LEU A 192 -10.58 5.01 -1.13
N THR A 193 -11.90 5.00 -1.25
CA THR A 193 -12.67 3.91 -1.85
C THR A 193 -13.36 4.41 -3.11
N LEU A 194 -13.32 3.64 -4.18
CA LEU A 194 -14.08 3.83 -5.41
C LEU A 194 -15.06 2.67 -5.59
N ASP A 195 -16.35 2.97 -5.62
CA ASP A 195 -17.39 1.97 -5.92
C ASP A 195 -17.50 1.79 -7.45
N LEU A 196 -17.20 0.58 -7.95
CA LEU A 196 -17.13 0.33 -9.40
C LEU A 196 -18.48 0.41 -10.10
N LYS A 197 -19.60 0.27 -9.38
CA LYS A 197 -20.95 0.34 -9.94
C LYS A 197 -21.47 1.77 -10.01
N THR A 198 -21.29 2.52 -8.93
CA THR A 198 -21.81 3.88 -8.78
C THR A 198 -20.82 4.97 -9.17
N LYS A 199 -19.54 4.60 -9.37
CA LYS A 199 -18.41 5.49 -9.66
C LYS A 199 -18.16 6.53 -8.56
N LYS A 200 -18.68 6.30 -7.35
CA LYS A 200 -18.55 7.22 -6.22
C LYS A 200 -17.24 6.99 -5.49
N VAL A 201 -16.51 8.08 -5.26
CA VAL A 201 -15.32 8.13 -4.41
C VAL A 201 -15.72 8.53 -2.98
N LYS A 202 -15.09 7.91 -1.98
CA LYS A 202 -15.18 8.28 -0.56
C LYS A 202 -13.80 8.18 0.10
N PHE A 203 -13.63 8.86 1.23
CA PHE A 203 -12.40 8.85 2.02
C PHE A 203 -12.67 8.18 3.37
N PRO A 204 -12.36 6.88 3.52
CA PRO A 204 -12.73 6.13 4.73
C PRO A 204 -11.80 6.43 5.91
N SER A 205 -10.60 6.95 5.65
CA SER A 205 -9.59 7.27 6.67
C SER A 205 -8.92 8.62 6.40
N ILE A 206 -8.40 9.21 7.47
CA ILE A 206 -7.61 10.44 7.47
C ILE A 206 -6.25 10.18 8.12
N PHE A 207 -5.24 11.00 7.82
CA PHE A 207 -3.91 10.88 8.41
C PHE A 207 -3.94 10.95 9.95
N SER A 208 -3.00 10.25 10.58
CA SER A 208 -2.79 10.30 12.04
C SER A 208 -2.40 11.71 12.48
N ASP A 209 -2.92 12.17 13.62
CA ASP A 209 -2.59 13.50 14.19
C ASP A 209 -1.07 13.71 14.40
N LEU A 210 -0.29 12.62 14.48
CA LEU A 210 1.18 12.65 14.50
C LEU A 210 1.76 13.48 13.35
N TYR A 211 1.12 13.46 12.19
CA TYR A 211 1.58 14.20 11.01
C TYR A 211 1.42 15.72 11.14
N SER A 212 0.52 16.19 12.01
CA SER A 212 0.36 17.62 12.33
C SER A 212 1.30 18.10 13.45
N GLN A 213 2.13 17.22 14.03
CA GLN A 213 2.98 17.55 15.17
C GLN A 213 4.42 17.89 14.80
N ALA A 214 4.87 17.48 13.61
CA ALA A 214 6.25 17.64 13.17
C ALA A 214 6.36 17.47 11.66
N TYR A 215 7.51 17.86 11.11
CA TYR A 215 7.90 17.56 9.75
C TYR A 215 8.81 16.33 9.70
N TRP A 216 8.36 15.30 9.00
CA TRP A 216 8.92 13.93 9.07
C TRP A 216 9.96 13.62 7.99
N GLY A 217 10.13 14.50 7.00
CA GLY A 217 11.15 14.39 5.96
C GLY A 217 10.57 14.22 4.56
N GLU A 218 11.15 13.31 3.78
CA GLU A 218 10.76 13.01 2.39
C GLU A 218 9.34 12.44 2.26
N MET A 219 8.78 12.54 1.05
CA MET A 219 7.37 12.18 0.78
C MET A 219 7.03 10.73 1.15
N PHE A 220 7.97 9.79 1.02
CA PHE A 220 7.72 8.38 1.36
C PHE A 220 7.40 8.14 2.85
N LYS A 221 7.70 9.10 3.73
CA LYS A 221 7.28 9.08 5.15
C LYS A 221 5.78 9.34 5.34
N TYR A 222 5.11 9.77 4.28
CA TYR A 222 3.70 10.15 4.25
C TYR A 222 2.87 9.24 3.34
N ASP A 223 3.43 8.10 2.89
CA ASP A 223 2.71 7.15 2.06
C ASP A 223 2.15 6.01 2.93
N PRO A 224 0.87 6.05 3.33
CA PRO A 224 0.26 4.98 4.10
C PRO A 224 0.13 3.71 3.26
N SER A 225 0.14 2.55 3.91
CA SER A 225 -0.33 1.30 3.32
C SER A 225 -1.72 0.97 3.83
N VAL A 226 -2.56 0.39 2.98
CA VAL A 226 -3.92 -0.02 3.32
C VAL A 226 -4.19 -1.44 2.86
N ILE A 227 -4.93 -2.21 3.67
CA ILE A 227 -5.31 -3.57 3.35
C ILE A 227 -6.70 -3.90 3.89
N SER A 228 -7.45 -4.70 3.14
CA SER A 228 -8.70 -5.29 3.63
C SER A 228 -8.39 -6.63 4.28
N PHE A 229 -8.71 -6.79 5.56
CA PHE A 229 -8.44 -8.01 6.32
C PHE A 229 -9.59 -8.28 7.30
N GLN A 230 -10.22 -9.45 7.18
CA GLN A 230 -11.33 -9.89 8.05
C GLN A 230 -12.43 -8.83 8.28
N ASP A 231 -13.03 -8.33 7.19
CA ASP A 231 -14.06 -7.28 7.19
C ASP A 231 -13.63 -5.96 7.88
N LYS A 232 -12.32 -5.71 7.98
CA LYS A 232 -11.73 -4.46 8.45
C LYS A 232 -10.86 -3.85 7.36
N LEU A 233 -10.79 -2.53 7.34
CA LEU A 233 -9.75 -1.78 6.64
C LEU A 233 -8.65 -1.43 7.65
N ILE A 234 -7.45 -1.91 7.38
CA ILE A 234 -6.28 -1.67 8.22
C ILE A 234 -5.36 -0.71 7.49
N ILE A 235 -4.92 0.33 8.19
CA ILE A 235 -4.01 1.36 7.70
C ILE A 235 -2.73 1.34 8.54
N SER A 236 -1.58 1.28 7.86
CA SER A 236 -0.27 1.45 8.48
C SER A 236 0.38 2.71 7.94
N TYR A 237 0.66 3.66 8.84
CA TYR A 237 1.45 4.85 8.51
C TYR A 237 2.94 4.58 8.73
N PRO A 238 3.84 5.12 7.88
CA PRO A 238 5.28 4.93 8.03
C PRO A 238 5.85 5.32 9.39
N ILE A 239 5.28 6.34 10.04
CA ILE A 239 5.81 6.92 11.29
C ILE A 239 5.03 6.53 12.55
N ASP A 240 3.97 5.72 12.42
CA ASP A 240 3.07 5.41 13.53
C ASP A 240 3.25 3.95 13.93
N PHE A 241 3.57 3.69 15.20
CA PHE A 241 3.70 2.32 15.72
C PHE A 241 2.36 1.58 15.76
N SER A 242 1.23 2.28 15.64
CA SER A 242 -0.10 1.68 15.61
C SER A 242 -0.57 1.36 14.20
N LEU A 243 -1.31 0.26 14.08
CA LEU A 243 -2.27 0.07 13.00
C LEU A 243 -3.54 0.84 13.33
N HIS A 244 -4.10 1.54 12.34
CA HIS A 244 -5.41 2.17 12.44
C HIS A 244 -6.42 1.26 11.78
N VAL A 245 -7.52 0.98 12.47
CA VAL A 245 -8.48 -0.03 12.06
C VAL A 245 -9.84 0.63 11.90
N LEU A 246 -10.43 0.48 10.73
CA LEU A 246 -11.84 0.78 10.46
C LEU A 246 -12.57 -0.54 10.27
N ASP A 247 -13.53 -0.82 11.15
CA ASP A 247 -14.38 -2.00 11.06
C ASP A 247 -15.59 -1.68 10.17
N TRP A 248 -15.77 -2.41 9.07
CA TRP A 248 -16.80 -2.09 8.08
C TRP A 248 -18.23 -2.38 8.57
N GLU A 249 -18.40 -3.28 9.54
CA GLU A 249 -19.71 -3.68 10.05
C GLU A 249 -20.22 -2.73 11.13
N SER A 250 -19.35 -2.39 12.07
CA SER A 250 -19.67 -1.52 13.20
C SER A 250 -19.48 -0.02 12.91
N ASP A 251 -18.79 0.31 11.82
CA ASP A 251 -18.30 1.68 11.52
C ASP A 251 -17.40 2.25 12.64
N SER A 252 -16.82 1.36 13.46
CA SER A 252 -15.92 1.74 14.55
C SER A 252 -14.50 1.99 14.03
N VAL A 253 -13.81 2.94 14.66
CA VAL A 253 -12.41 3.26 14.38
C VAL A 253 -11.61 3.17 15.66
N TYR A 254 -10.51 2.43 15.63
CA TYR A 254 -9.62 2.25 16.78
C TYR A 254 -8.17 2.01 16.35
N LYS A 255 -7.26 1.94 17.32
CA LYS A 255 -5.82 1.73 17.07
C LYS A 255 -5.33 0.49 17.81
N VAL A 256 -4.44 -0.27 17.16
CA VAL A 256 -3.78 -1.43 17.74
C VAL A 256 -2.27 -1.24 17.63
N MET A 257 -1.54 -1.43 18.73
CA MET A 257 -0.09 -1.32 18.71
C MET A 257 0.52 -2.48 17.92
N ALA A 258 1.38 -2.17 16.94
CA ALA A 258 2.11 -3.17 16.16
C ALA A 258 3.57 -2.75 15.91
N PRO A 259 4.38 -2.54 16.98
CA PRO A 259 5.77 -2.10 16.84
C PRO A 259 6.68 -3.17 16.23
N SER A 260 7.83 -2.74 15.72
CA SER A 260 8.95 -3.63 15.40
C SER A 260 9.85 -3.80 16.64
N ASN A 261 10.46 -4.96 16.81
CA ASN A 261 11.48 -5.21 17.83
C ASN A 261 12.86 -4.61 17.47
N TYR A 262 13.03 -4.06 16.25
CA TYR A 262 14.32 -3.59 15.75
C TYR A 262 14.53 -2.07 15.82
N PHE A 263 13.51 -1.31 16.22
CA PHE A 263 13.61 0.12 16.53
C PHE A 263 12.47 0.55 17.47
N ASP A 264 12.74 1.50 18.35
CA ASP A 264 11.84 1.95 19.41
C ASP A 264 11.32 3.39 19.21
N ASN A 265 11.89 4.12 18.25
CA ASN A 265 11.47 5.48 17.93
C ASN A 265 11.58 5.80 16.44
N ILE A 266 10.85 6.83 16.03
CA ILE A 266 10.93 7.45 14.71
C ILE A 266 11.07 8.94 14.96
N VAL A 267 12.26 9.48 14.72
CA VAL A 267 12.57 10.89 15.02
C VAL A 267 12.21 11.75 13.82
N PRO A 268 11.41 12.83 13.99
CA PRO A 268 11.08 13.72 12.88
C PRO A 268 12.31 14.47 12.37
N PHE A 269 12.28 14.93 11.11
CA PHE A 269 13.36 15.75 10.56
C PHE A 269 13.43 17.10 11.27
N LYS A 270 12.27 17.71 11.52
CA LYS A 270 12.09 18.94 12.29
C LYS A 270 10.83 18.83 13.15
N TYR A 271 10.93 19.23 14.41
CA TYR A 271 9.75 19.32 15.29
C TYR A 271 8.83 20.49 14.94
N ASP A 272 9.34 21.49 14.22
CA ASP A 272 8.52 22.56 13.66
C ASP A 272 7.79 22.06 12.41
N VAL A 273 6.47 21.88 12.50
CA VAL A 273 5.62 21.44 11.39
C VAL A 273 5.55 22.49 10.26
N ASP A 274 5.71 23.77 10.58
CA ASP A 274 5.67 24.86 9.59
C ASP A 274 6.99 24.97 8.82
N TYR A 275 8.04 24.27 9.24
CA TYR A 275 9.31 24.18 8.50
C TYR A 275 9.07 23.79 7.04
N TYR A 276 8.07 22.96 6.78
CA TYR A 276 7.74 22.51 5.43
C TYR A 276 7.36 23.65 4.47
N SER A 277 6.74 24.73 4.97
CA SER A 277 6.42 25.94 4.23
C SER A 277 7.66 26.77 3.86
N THR A 278 8.81 26.51 4.49
CA THR A 278 10.07 27.20 4.23
C THR A 278 10.91 26.51 3.15
N ILE A 279 10.59 25.26 2.80
CA ILE A 279 11.38 24.46 1.87
C ILE A 279 10.95 24.79 0.43
N ASN A 280 11.91 25.12 -0.42
CA ASN A 280 11.68 25.20 -1.86
C ASN A 280 11.50 23.79 -2.45
N PRO A 281 10.32 23.44 -3.01
CA PRO A 281 10.07 22.09 -3.55
C PRO A 281 10.94 21.75 -4.76
N ASN A 282 11.50 22.75 -5.44
CA ASN A 282 12.37 22.56 -6.59
C ASN A 282 13.86 22.38 -6.22
N GLN A 283 14.19 22.43 -4.92
CA GLN A 283 15.55 22.26 -4.44
C GLN A 283 15.67 20.97 -3.64
N LYS A 284 16.63 20.14 -4.06
CA LYS A 284 16.98 18.92 -3.33
C LYS A 284 17.59 19.27 -1.97
N ASN A 285 17.01 18.77 -0.89
CA ASN A 285 17.55 18.92 0.46
C ASN A 285 18.28 17.63 0.86
N ILE A 286 19.62 17.62 0.74
CA ILE A 286 20.44 16.44 1.05
C ILE A 286 20.33 16.05 2.54
N GLU A 287 20.14 17.01 3.44
CA GLU A 287 19.97 16.69 4.88
C GLU A 287 18.66 15.97 5.14
N GLN A 288 17.58 16.40 4.48
CA GLN A 288 16.27 15.76 4.54
C GLN A 288 16.31 14.35 3.94
N GLU A 289 16.96 14.18 2.78
CA GLU A 289 17.16 12.86 2.18
C GLU A 289 17.94 11.94 3.13
N ASN A 290 19.07 12.41 3.64
CA ASN A 290 19.92 11.62 4.54
C ASN A 290 19.19 11.23 5.82
N HIS A 291 18.43 12.15 6.43
CA HIS A 291 17.60 11.87 7.60
C HIS A 291 16.51 10.83 7.27
N SER A 292 15.82 10.98 6.15
CA SER A 292 14.73 10.08 5.78
C SER A 292 15.24 8.68 5.49
N LEU A 293 16.44 8.58 4.90
CA LEU A 293 17.15 7.32 4.65
C LEU A 293 17.86 6.75 5.88
N SER A 294 17.99 7.52 6.97
CA SER A 294 18.61 7.06 8.22
C SER A 294 17.64 6.77 9.36
N THR A 295 16.35 7.01 9.14
CA THR A 295 15.32 6.87 10.17
C THR A 295 14.40 5.71 9.81
N SER A 296 14.41 4.64 10.59
CA SER A 296 13.53 3.47 10.39
C SER A 296 12.05 3.87 10.32
N ASP A 297 11.26 3.10 9.57
CA ASP A 297 9.85 3.35 9.28
C ASP A 297 9.11 2.09 8.85
N PHE A 298 7.78 2.14 8.88
CA PHE A 298 6.94 1.10 8.30
C PHE A 298 6.72 1.35 6.80
N ALA A 299 6.75 0.28 6.00
CA ALA A 299 6.74 0.39 4.54
C ALA A 299 5.42 -0.08 3.90
N GLY A 300 4.85 -1.17 4.43
CA GLY A 300 3.77 -1.88 3.76
C GLY A 300 2.97 -2.82 4.64
N LEU A 301 1.83 -3.24 4.09
CA LEU A 301 0.96 -4.27 4.61
C LEU A 301 0.70 -5.30 3.50
N LEU A 302 0.76 -6.57 3.86
CA LEU A 302 0.40 -7.70 3.01
C LEU A 302 -0.44 -8.67 3.85
N ALA A 303 -1.38 -9.39 3.26
CA ALA A 303 -2.15 -10.41 3.97
C ALA A 303 -1.93 -11.75 3.29
N ASP A 304 -1.90 -12.84 4.04
CA ASP A 304 -2.01 -14.13 3.39
C ASP A 304 -3.42 -14.31 2.77
N PRO A 305 -3.54 -15.08 1.67
CA PRO A 305 -4.84 -15.31 1.05
C PRO A 305 -5.81 -16.15 1.88
N ASN A 306 -5.33 -16.88 2.89
CA ASN A 306 -6.16 -17.71 3.77
C ASN A 306 -6.86 -16.87 4.86
N GLY A 307 -6.43 -15.62 5.06
CA GLY A 307 -6.95 -14.70 6.06
C GLY A 307 -6.47 -15.00 7.49
N GLU A 308 -5.39 -15.76 7.66
CA GLU A 308 -4.87 -16.14 8.98
C GLU A 308 -3.95 -15.06 9.55
N PHE A 309 -3.10 -14.49 8.70
CA PHE A 309 -2.06 -13.54 9.08
C PHE A 309 -2.07 -12.29 8.20
N LEU A 310 -1.79 -11.20 8.87
CA LEU A 310 -1.38 -9.93 8.32
C LEU A 310 0.13 -9.77 8.53
N TYR A 311 0.83 -9.28 7.51
CA TYR A 311 2.25 -8.97 7.55
C TYR A 311 2.46 -7.47 7.47
N ARG A 312 3.19 -6.91 8.44
CA ARG A 312 3.62 -5.52 8.43
C ARG A 312 5.11 -5.44 8.15
N ILE A 313 5.49 -4.73 7.08
CA ILE A 313 6.89 -4.56 6.69
C ILE A 313 7.47 -3.33 7.38
N ALA A 314 8.61 -3.50 8.04
CA ALA A 314 9.34 -2.43 8.70
C ALA A 314 10.76 -2.32 8.14
N TYR A 315 11.16 -1.14 7.70
CA TYR A 315 12.51 -0.87 7.22
C TYR A 315 13.43 -0.51 8.37
N ILE A 316 14.53 -1.26 8.47
CA ILE A 316 15.57 -1.08 9.46
C ILE A 316 16.70 -0.33 8.77
N ARG A 317 16.66 1.00 8.90
CA ARG A 317 17.55 1.88 8.14
C ARG A 317 18.93 1.97 8.77
N PRO A 318 19.99 2.17 7.96
CA PRO A 318 21.32 2.47 8.48
C PRO A 318 21.28 3.79 9.26
N ASN A 319 22.22 3.99 10.17
CA ASN A 319 22.29 5.25 10.90
C ASN A 319 22.77 6.42 10.00
N LEU A 320 22.62 7.66 10.48
CA LEU A 320 22.91 8.86 9.68
C LEU A 320 24.36 8.92 9.18
N GLU A 321 25.33 8.47 9.99
CA GLU A 321 26.73 8.44 9.60
C GLU A 321 26.98 7.45 8.47
N GLN A 322 26.37 6.26 8.52
CA GLN A 322 26.43 5.28 7.44
C GLN A 322 25.82 5.82 6.14
N VAL A 323 24.68 6.52 6.21
CA VAL A 323 24.04 7.15 5.05
C VAL A 323 24.92 8.24 4.44
N ARG A 324 25.55 9.09 5.27
CA ARG A 324 26.51 10.12 4.84
C ARG A 324 27.75 9.52 4.17
N LEU A 325 28.14 8.31 4.57
CA LEU A 325 29.21 7.53 3.94
C LEU A 325 28.75 6.76 2.69
N GLY A 326 27.49 6.88 2.29
CA GLY A 326 26.92 6.31 1.07
C GLY A 326 26.16 5.00 1.24
N ASN A 327 26.12 4.41 2.45
CA ASN A 327 25.28 3.24 2.70
C ASN A 327 23.82 3.64 2.89
N LYS A 328 23.03 3.50 1.82
CA LYS A 328 21.59 3.79 1.79
C LYS A 328 20.73 2.53 1.86
N LEU A 329 21.34 1.36 1.98
CA LEU A 329 20.64 0.09 1.94
C LEU A 329 19.98 -0.19 3.29
N ALA A 330 18.67 -0.37 3.29
CA ALA A 330 17.93 -0.77 4.47
C ALA A 330 17.80 -2.29 4.54
N ASP A 331 18.07 -2.85 5.72
CA ASP A 331 17.49 -4.13 6.10
C ASP A 331 15.98 -3.95 6.29
N PHE A 332 15.25 -5.04 6.48
CA PHE A 332 13.84 -4.96 6.84
C PHE A 332 13.44 -6.11 7.74
N SER A 333 12.30 -5.99 8.39
CA SER A 333 11.62 -7.07 9.07
C SER A 333 10.18 -7.21 8.60
N THR A 334 9.68 -8.42 8.76
CA THR A 334 8.26 -8.75 8.57
C THR A 334 7.69 -9.12 9.93
N ILE A 335 6.80 -8.27 10.43
CA ILE A 335 6.02 -8.51 11.64
C ILE A 335 4.81 -9.37 11.25
N ILE A 336 4.60 -10.47 11.95
CA ILE A 336 3.49 -11.40 11.77
C ILE A 336 2.40 -11.02 12.77
N ILE A 337 1.20 -10.76 12.27
CA ILE A 337 0.05 -10.32 13.04
C ILE A 337 -1.09 -11.31 12.76
N ASP A 338 -1.73 -11.83 13.79
CA ASP A 338 -2.83 -12.78 13.62
C ASP A 338 -4.17 -12.10 13.27
N SER A 339 -5.20 -12.92 13.08
CA SER A 339 -6.59 -12.52 12.85
C SER A 339 -7.16 -11.56 13.91
N GLU A 340 -6.68 -11.65 15.15
CA GLU A 340 -7.10 -10.82 16.26
C GLU A 340 -6.26 -9.54 16.39
N LEU A 341 -5.41 -9.27 15.39
CA LEU A 341 -4.50 -8.13 15.33
C LEU A 341 -3.41 -8.14 16.42
N LYS A 342 -3.05 -9.32 16.93
CA LYS A 342 -1.94 -9.48 17.88
C LYS A 342 -0.66 -9.82 17.13
N ILE A 343 0.45 -9.22 17.54
CA ILE A 343 1.76 -9.64 17.05
C ILE A 343 2.02 -11.05 17.57
N VAL A 344 2.30 -11.97 16.64
CA VAL A 344 2.59 -13.38 16.93
C VAL A 344 4.02 -13.78 16.55
N GLY A 345 4.78 -12.88 15.91
CA GLY A 345 6.17 -13.10 15.52
C GLY A 345 6.77 -11.94 14.73
N GLU A 346 8.09 -11.95 14.54
CA GLU A 346 8.78 -11.03 13.65
C GLU A 346 10.10 -11.64 13.16
N ARG A 347 10.39 -11.53 11.85
CA ARG A 347 11.67 -11.95 11.27
C ARG A 347 12.37 -10.78 10.58
N LYS A 348 13.66 -10.61 10.84
CA LYS A 348 14.55 -9.70 10.10
C LYS A 348 15.16 -10.39 8.88
N PHE A 349 15.33 -9.62 7.81
CA PHE A 349 15.93 -9.99 6.54
C PHE A 349 17.09 -9.03 6.20
N ASP A 350 18.14 -9.59 5.60
CA ASP A 350 19.30 -8.83 5.12
C ASP A 350 18.93 -8.15 3.79
N GLY A 351 19.00 -6.82 3.78
CA GLY A 351 18.70 -6.02 2.61
C GLY A 351 19.67 -6.23 1.45
N LYS A 352 20.80 -6.94 1.62
CA LYS A 352 21.72 -7.31 0.53
C LYS A 352 21.24 -8.56 -0.22
N ILE A 353 20.59 -9.48 0.49
CA ILE A 353 20.12 -10.75 -0.07
C ILE A 353 18.73 -10.57 -0.69
N TYR A 354 17.86 -9.85 0.02
CA TYR A 354 16.46 -9.73 -0.34
C TYR A 354 16.13 -8.30 -0.79
N ASP A 355 15.20 -8.18 -1.74
CA ASP A 355 14.57 -6.89 -2.03
C ASP A 355 13.47 -6.61 -1.03
N ASN A 356 13.53 -5.44 -0.40
CA ASN A 356 12.63 -5.06 0.68
C ASN A 356 11.27 -4.55 0.18
N SER A 357 11.08 -4.39 -1.13
CA SER A 357 9.87 -3.87 -1.76
C SER A 357 9.15 -4.90 -2.64
N LEU A 358 9.89 -5.85 -3.23
CA LEU A 358 9.35 -6.87 -4.12
C LEU A 358 8.97 -8.14 -3.34
N ILE A 359 7.78 -8.06 -2.71
CA ILE A 359 7.24 -9.09 -1.82
C ILE A 359 5.77 -9.36 -2.20
N PHE A 360 5.37 -10.63 -2.22
CA PHE A 360 3.95 -11.02 -2.35
C PHE A 360 3.60 -12.21 -1.46
N THR A 361 2.31 -12.50 -1.34
CA THR A 361 1.80 -13.62 -0.55
C THR A 361 1.03 -14.60 -1.42
N SER A 362 1.01 -15.86 -1.01
CA SER A 362 0.18 -16.93 -1.58
C SER A 362 -0.21 -17.91 -0.45
N PRO A 363 -1.02 -18.95 -0.69
CA PRO A 363 -1.27 -20.00 0.29
C PRO A 363 0.00 -20.73 0.74
N LYS A 364 1.09 -20.69 -0.04
CA LYS A 364 2.40 -21.23 0.34
C LYS A 364 3.19 -20.36 1.31
N GLY A 365 2.74 -19.14 1.61
CA GLY A 365 3.44 -18.20 2.49
C GLY A 365 3.81 -16.88 1.81
N ILE A 366 4.75 -16.17 2.44
CA ILE A 366 5.29 -14.90 1.96
C ILE A 366 6.51 -15.15 1.08
N HIS A 367 6.54 -14.53 -0.10
CA HIS A 367 7.56 -14.68 -1.12
C HIS A 367 8.36 -13.40 -1.21
N ILE A 368 9.67 -13.50 -1.01
CA ILE A 368 10.57 -12.34 -0.99
C ILE A 368 11.61 -12.50 -2.09
N PHE A 369 11.73 -11.50 -2.94
CA PHE A 369 12.64 -11.54 -4.08
C PHE A 369 14.10 -11.64 -3.65
N ARG A 370 14.82 -12.59 -4.24
CA ARG A 370 16.26 -12.84 -4.07
C ARG A 370 17.06 -12.06 -5.10
N LYS A 371 17.26 -10.78 -4.82
CA LYS A 371 17.98 -9.88 -5.74
C LYS A 371 19.44 -10.27 -5.94
N ASP A 372 20.06 -10.87 -4.91
CA ASP A 372 21.42 -11.41 -5.01
C ASP A 372 21.53 -12.52 -6.07
N LEU A 373 20.51 -13.38 -6.18
CA LEU A 373 20.44 -14.41 -7.20
C LEU A 373 20.16 -13.82 -8.58
N TYR A 374 19.33 -12.79 -8.67
CA TYR A 374 19.04 -12.11 -9.93
C TYR A 374 20.27 -11.38 -10.49
N GLU A 375 21.10 -10.77 -9.64
CA GLU A 375 22.38 -10.16 -10.03
C GLU A 375 23.38 -11.19 -10.59
N MET A 376 23.24 -12.46 -10.21
CA MET A 376 24.07 -13.56 -10.73
C MET A 376 23.49 -14.19 -12.01
N ASP A 377 22.17 -14.29 -12.12
CA ASP A 377 21.46 -14.89 -13.24
C ASP A 377 20.13 -14.18 -13.49
N GLU A 378 20.15 -13.23 -14.44
CA GLU A 378 18.97 -12.45 -14.84
C GLU A 378 17.91 -13.29 -15.57
N GLN A 379 18.16 -14.58 -15.85
CA GLN A 379 17.17 -15.46 -16.51
C GLN A 379 16.01 -15.87 -15.61
N TYR A 380 16.09 -15.61 -14.30
CA TYR A 380 15.03 -15.99 -13.37
C TYR A 380 14.76 -14.90 -12.35
N LEU A 381 13.48 -14.55 -12.19
CA LEU A 381 13.04 -13.88 -10.98
C LEU A 381 12.87 -14.92 -9.87
N SER A 382 13.85 -14.99 -8.99
CA SER A 382 13.86 -15.96 -7.88
C SER A 382 13.27 -15.33 -6.62
N PHE A 383 12.32 -16.03 -6.00
CA PHE A 383 11.71 -15.65 -4.72
C PHE A 383 11.97 -16.77 -3.72
N GLU A 384 12.32 -16.40 -2.50
CA GLU A 384 12.34 -17.35 -1.39
C GLU A 384 11.00 -17.29 -0.65
N THR A 385 10.42 -18.47 -0.44
CA THR A 385 9.14 -18.63 0.25
C THR A 385 9.39 -18.84 1.73
N PHE A 386 8.63 -18.13 2.56
CA PHE A 386 8.65 -18.29 4.00
C PHE A 386 7.26 -18.56 4.57
N GLN A 387 7.17 -19.45 5.55
CA GLN A 387 5.94 -19.77 6.27
C GLN A 387 6.06 -19.49 7.77
N PRO A 388 5.01 -18.96 8.42
CA PRO A 388 4.95 -18.90 9.87
C PRO A 388 4.99 -20.31 10.46
N LYS A 389 5.98 -20.61 11.31
CA LYS A 389 6.07 -21.86 12.07
C LYS A 389 6.26 -21.59 13.55
N LYS A 390 5.75 -22.52 14.38
CA LYS A 390 5.94 -22.46 15.82
C LYS A 390 7.41 -22.67 16.16
N ILE A 391 7.91 -21.87 17.11
CA ILE A 391 9.25 -21.97 17.68
C ILE A 391 9.36 -23.19 18.59
#